data_AF-Q4J807-F1
#
_entry.id   AF-Q4J807-F1
#
_cell.length_a   1.000
_cell.length_b   1.000
_cell.length_c   1.000
_cell.angle_alpha   90.00
_cell.angle_beta   90.00
_cell.angle_gamma   90.00
#
_symmetry.space_group_name_H-M   'P 1'
#
loop_
_entity.id
_entity.type
_entity.pdbx_description
1 polymer ?
#
loop_
_entity_poly.entity_id
_entity_poly.type
_entity_poly.pdbx_seq_one_letter_code
_entity_poly.pdbx_strand_id
1 'polypeptide(L)'
;MSRASYTEERPLTTLKEVVFSSTFVILGFLVAFFSYLPLFTVIVPLSAFLLFFKDWKMLKKIKELISKGVITYEPKYRTSKREANRSLAVIILIILGPMILSVFLPPLPWISVTMAFVMAWPLSNVLEFILQQLVERETGGKLRKFYKWVNYGDEVLMKEYGWKIEK
;
A
#
# COMPACT_ATOMS: atom_id res chain seq x y z
N MET A 1 -30.11 15.87 -18.68
CA MET A 1 -29.41 14.70 -18.10
C MET A 1 -28.65 15.15 -16.86
N SER A 2 -29.06 14.67 -15.69
CA SER A 2 -28.45 15.03 -14.40
C SER A 2 -27.03 14.48 -14.31
N ARG A 3 -26.04 15.37 -14.13
CA ARG A 3 -24.64 14.98 -13.87
C ARG A 3 -24.45 14.86 -12.37
N ALA A 4 -24.63 13.67 -11.82
CA ALA A 4 -24.23 13.40 -10.44
C ALA A 4 -22.70 13.15 -10.42
N SER A 5 -21.99 13.96 -9.65
CA SER A 5 -20.58 13.70 -9.31
C SER A 5 -20.50 13.23 -7.86
N TYR A 6 -19.88 12.08 -7.63
CA TYR A 6 -19.69 11.52 -6.31
C TYR A 6 -18.21 11.62 -5.92
N THR A 7 -17.93 12.18 -4.74
CA THR A 7 -16.57 12.23 -4.19
C THR A 7 -16.50 11.28 -3.01
N GLU A 8 -15.62 10.29 -3.11
CA GLU A 8 -15.33 9.35 -2.05
C GLU A 8 -14.02 9.72 -1.38
N GLU A 9 -13.99 9.71 -0.06
CA GLU A 9 -12.81 10.07 0.72
C GLU A 9 -12.53 9.00 1.77
N ARG A 10 -11.27 8.54 1.81
CA ARG A 10 -10.84 7.47 2.71
C ARG A 10 -9.48 7.82 3.33
N PRO A 11 -9.21 7.42 4.59
CA PRO A 11 -7.84 7.48 5.13
C PRO A 11 -6.92 6.55 4.33
N LEU A 12 -5.59 6.70 4.46
CA LEU A 12 -4.66 5.73 3.86
C LEU A 12 -4.82 4.35 4.50
N THR A 13 -4.81 4.34 5.83
CA THR A 13 -5.04 3.14 6.63
C THR A 13 -5.90 3.48 7.85
N THR A 14 -6.72 2.52 8.27
CA THR A 14 -7.54 2.65 9.48
C THR A 14 -6.86 2.03 10.68
N LEU A 15 -7.18 2.51 11.89
CA LEU A 15 -6.66 1.92 13.13
C LEU A 15 -6.98 0.41 13.23
N LYS A 16 -8.16 -0.01 12.75
CA LYS A 16 -8.57 -1.42 12.73
C LYS A 16 -7.65 -2.26 11.84
N GLU A 17 -7.33 -1.77 10.65
CA GLU A 17 -6.39 -2.43 9.73
C GLU A 17 -4.98 -2.51 10.33
N VAL A 18 -4.54 -1.49 11.06
CA VAL A 18 -3.22 -1.46 11.71
C VAL A 18 -3.14 -2.46 12.85
N VAL A 19 -4.16 -2.52 13.70
CA VAL A 19 -4.23 -3.50 14.80
C VAL A 19 -4.22 -4.91 14.23
N PHE A 20 -5.08 -5.19 13.24
CA PHE A 20 -5.11 -6.47 12.56
C PHE A 20 -3.75 -6.80 11.93
N SER A 21 -3.17 -5.87 11.16
CA SER A 21 -1.87 -6.06 10.51
C SER A 21 -0.75 -6.32 11.51
N SER A 22 -0.73 -5.60 12.63
CA SER A 22 0.24 -5.78 13.71
C SER A 22 0.12 -7.16 14.35
N THR A 23 -1.10 -7.65 14.60
CA THR A 23 -1.33 -9.01 15.12
C THR A 23 -0.75 -10.07 14.18
N PHE A 24 -0.98 -9.95 12.88
CA PHE A 24 -0.43 -10.89 11.89
C PHE A 24 1.09 -10.85 11.83
N VAL A 25 1.70 -9.67 11.87
CA VAL A 25 3.17 -9.53 11.90
C VAL A 25 3.77 -10.18 13.15
N ILE A 26 3.14 -9.99 14.32
CA ILE A 26 3.58 -10.61 15.58
C ILE A 26 3.48 -12.14 15.49
N LEU A 27 2.37 -12.68 14.98
CA LEU A 27 2.21 -14.12 14.79
C LEU A 27 3.26 -14.68 13.81
N GLY A 28 3.51 -13.96 12.70
CA GLY A 28 4.56 -14.32 11.75
C GLY A 28 5.95 -14.31 12.37
N PHE A 29 6.25 -13.33 13.23
CA PHE A 29 7.50 -13.27 13.99
C PHE A 29 7.65 -14.45 14.95
N LEU A 30 6.59 -14.85 15.64
CA LEU A 30 6.62 -16.05 16.51
C LEU A 30 6.93 -17.31 15.70
N VAL A 31 6.31 -17.49 14.53
CA VAL A 31 6.61 -18.63 13.64
C VAL A 31 8.07 -18.59 13.17
N ALA A 32 8.57 -17.40 12.82
CA ALA A 32 9.96 -17.20 12.42
C ALA A 32 10.96 -17.50 13.53
N PHE A 33 10.61 -17.16 14.77
CA PHE A 33 11.44 -17.41 15.95
C PHE A 33 11.71 -18.91 16.15
N PHE A 34 10.71 -19.76 15.90
CA PHE A 34 10.84 -21.22 15.98
C PHE A 34 11.36 -21.90 14.71
N SER A 35 11.56 -21.17 13.62
CA SER A 35 12.04 -21.72 12.34
C SER A 35 13.45 -21.24 12.02
N TYR A 36 13.60 -20.06 11.43
CA TYR A 36 14.88 -19.46 11.07
C TYR A 36 14.78 -17.92 11.02
N LEU A 37 14.95 -17.31 12.19
CA LEU A 37 14.81 -15.88 12.40
C LEU A 37 15.61 -14.98 11.43
N PRO A 38 16.88 -15.28 11.07
CA PRO A 38 17.66 -14.39 10.20
C PRO A 38 16.99 -14.14 8.85
N LEU A 39 16.37 -15.15 8.23
CA LEU A 39 15.70 -14.97 6.94
C LEU A 39 14.36 -14.25 7.06
N PHE A 40 13.73 -14.25 8.23
CA PHE A 40 12.51 -13.47 8.44
C PHE A 40 12.76 -11.96 8.37
N THR A 41 13.99 -11.49 8.65
CA THR A 41 14.36 -10.07 8.58
C THR A 41 14.15 -9.43 7.20
N VAL A 42 14.06 -10.24 6.13
CA VAL A 42 13.71 -9.82 4.77
C VAL A 42 12.33 -9.15 4.70
N ILE A 43 11.46 -9.35 5.70
CA ILE A 43 10.18 -8.65 5.83
C ILE A 43 10.34 -7.12 5.83
N VAL A 44 11.43 -6.59 6.39
CA VAL A 44 11.67 -5.14 6.50
C VAL A 44 11.89 -4.52 5.11
N PRO A 45 12.88 -4.94 4.30
CA PRO A 45 13.04 -4.38 2.96
C PRO A 45 11.85 -4.67 2.04
N LEU A 46 11.18 -5.83 2.17
CA LEU A 46 9.98 -6.14 1.38
C LEU A 46 8.80 -5.22 1.71
N SER A 47 8.53 -4.99 3.00
CA SER A 47 7.45 -4.09 3.43
C SER A 47 7.69 -2.64 3.04
N ALA A 48 8.94 -2.18 3.12
CA ALA A 48 9.33 -0.86 2.64
C ALA A 48 9.14 -0.76 1.11
N PHE A 49 9.57 -1.76 0.35
CA PHE A 49 9.34 -1.84 -1.10
C PHE A 49 7.85 -1.78 -1.44
N LEU A 50 7.01 -2.52 -0.70
CA LEU A 50 5.55 -2.50 -0.86
C LEU A 50 4.94 -1.13 -0.57
N LEU A 51 5.36 -0.46 0.51
CA LEU A 51 4.93 0.90 0.81
C LEU A 51 5.27 1.86 -0.34
N PHE A 52 6.53 1.84 -0.80
CA PHE A 52 6.97 2.66 -1.91
C PHE A 52 6.18 2.35 -3.18
N PHE A 53 5.85 1.08 -3.42
CA PHE A 53 5.07 0.67 -4.57
C PHE A 53 3.61 1.17 -4.50
N LYS A 54 2.93 0.99 -3.37
CA LYS A 54 1.53 1.36 -3.14
C LYS A 54 1.32 2.88 -3.25
N ASP A 55 2.18 3.65 -2.59
CA ASP A 55 2.00 5.11 -2.43
C ASP A 55 3.06 5.93 -3.18
N TRP A 56 3.71 5.35 -4.19
CA TRP A 56 4.76 6.01 -4.99
C TRP A 56 4.38 7.42 -5.45
N LYS A 57 3.13 7.59 -5.95
CA LYS A 57 2.65 8.86 -6.49
C LYS A 57 2.57 9.95 -5.43
N MET A 58 2.05 9.61 -4.25
CA MET A 58 2.00 10.51 -3.11
C MET A 58 3.41 10.82 -2.61
N LEU A 59 4.22 9.79 -2.38
CA LEU A 59 5.59 9.93 -1.86
C LEU A 59 6.46 10.81 -2.77
N LYS A 60 6.37 10.64 -4.10
CA LYS A 60 7.10 11.45 -5.07
C LYS A 60 6.76 12.94 -4.99
N LYS A 61 5.54 13.27 -4.56
CA LYS A 61 5.03 14.65 -4.49
C LYS A 61 4.72 15.11 -3.07
N ILE A 62 5.27 14.47 -2.04
CA ILE A 62 4.91 14.74 -0.65
C ILE A 62 5.12 16.21 -0.24
N LYS A 63 6.19 16.86 -0.75
CA LYS A 63 6.43 18.30 -0.53
C LYS A 63 5.34 19.18 -1.15
N GLU A 64 4.84 18.81 -2.33
CA GLU A 64 3.71 19.49 -2.97
C GLU A 64 2.42 19.28 -2.16
N LEU A 65 2.21 18.09 -1.60
CA LEU A 65 1.06 17.80 -0.73
C LEU A 65 1.07 18.67 0.53
N ILE A 66 2.21 18.74 1.21
CA ILE A 66 2.36 19.51 2.46
C ILE A 66 2.17 21.01 2.21
N SER A 67 2.68 21.53 1.08
CA SER A 67 2.60 22.97 0.77
C SER A 67 1.25 23.42 0.20
N LYS A 68 0.67 22.66 -0.73
CA LYS A 68 -0.59 23.03 -1.42
C LYS A 68 -1.84 22.40 -0.78
N GLY A 69 -1.66 21.40 0.07
CA GLY A 69 -2.75 20.65 0.70
C GLY A 69 -3.44 19.63 -0.21
N VAL A 70 -3.17 19.60 -1.53
CA VAL A 70 -3.86 18.70 -2.48
C VAL A 70 -2.93 18.29 -3.62
N ILE A 71 -3.00 17.01 -4.01
CA ILE A 71 -2.46 16.49 -5.27
C ILE A 71 -3.57 15.74 -6.02
N THR A 72 -3.78 16.10 -7.28
CA THR A 72 -4.77 15.48 -8.18
C THR A 72 -4.10 14.75 -9.35
N TYR A 73 -4.74 13.68 -9.82
CA TYR A 73 -4.37 12.94 -11.02
C TYR A 73 -5.61 12.60 -11.84
N GLU A 74 -5.48 12.69 -13.15
CA GLU A 74 -6.49 12.23 -14.11
C GLU A 74 -6.11 10.84 -14.63
N PRO A 75 -7.03 9.85 -14.62
CA PRO A 75 -6.76 8.52 -15.13
C PRO A 75 -6.74 8.53 -16.67
N LYS A 76 -5.54 8.49 -17.26
CA LYS A 76 -5.35 8.26 -18.70
C LYS A 76 -5.28 6.77 -18.96
N TYR A 77 -6.08 6.25 -19.89
CA TYR A 77 -6.17 4.81 -20.21
C TYR A 77 -4.82 4.11 -20.36
N ARG A 78 -3.89 4.69 -21.14
CA ARG A 78 -2.54 4.13 -21.34
C ARG A 78 -1.75 4.04 -20.04
N THR A 79 -1.86 5.05 -19.18
CA THR A 79 -1.18 5.09 -17.87
C THR A 79 -1.79 4.06 -16.92
N SER A 80 -3.12 4.01 -16.83
CA SER A 80 -3.83 3.04 -16.00
C SER A 80 -3.53 1.59 -16.40
N LYS A 81 -3.49 1.29 -17.71
CA LYS A 81 -3.11 -0.05 -18.20
C LYS A 81 -1.68 -0.42 -17.83
N ARG A 82 -0.73 0.53 -17.95
CA ARG A 82 0.67 0.30 -17.55
C ARG A 82 0.81 0.08 -16.05
N GLU A 83 0.05 0.81 -15.25
CA GLU A 83 0.02 0.65 -13.79
C GLU A 83 -0.58 -0.69 -13.38
N ALA A 84 -1.69 -1.11 -13.98
CA ALA A 84 -2.29 -2.42 -13.74
C ALA A 84 -1.32 -3.56 -14.05
N ASN A 85 -0.62 -3.50 -15.19
CA ASN A 85 0.40 -4.51 -15.54
C ASN A 85 1.57 -4.52 -14.56
N ARG A 86 2.02 -3.36 -14.07
CA ARG A 86 3.07 -3.26 -13.05
C ARG A 86 2.63 -3.88 -11.72
N SER A 87 1.40 -3.59 -11.28
CA SER A 87 0.82 -4.19 -10.08
C SER A 87 0.72 -5.70 -10.20
N LEU A 88 0.26 -6.20 -11.34
CA LEU A 88 0.18 -7.62 -11.62
C LEU A 88 1.56 -8.27 -11.58
N ALA A 89 2.59 -7.66 -12.17
CA ALA A 89 3.96 -8.16 -12.12
C ALA A 89 4.50 -8.23 -10.68
N VAL A 90 4.27 -7.20 -9.86
CA VAL A 90 4.68 -7.17 -8.45
C VAL A 90 3.98 -8.28 -7.65
N ILE A 91 2.67 -8.46 -7.84
CA ILE A 91 1.90 -9.53 -7.17
C ILE A 91 2.46 -10.91 -7.56
N ILE A 92 2.71 -11.13 -8.85
CA ILE A 92 3.31 -12.39 -9.33
C ILE A 92 4.68 -12.62 -8.68
N LEU A 93 5.53 -11.60 -8.60
CA LEU A 93 6.85 -11.71 -7.97
C LEU A 93 6.76 -12.05 -6.48
N ILE A 94 5.79 -11.51 -5.76
CA ILE A 94 5.57 -11.80 -4.33
C ILE A 94 5.11 -13.24 -4.12
N ILE A 95 4.27 -13.77 -5.03
CA ILE A 95 3.78 -15.15 -4.96
C ILE A 95 4.87 -16.14 -5.37
N LEU A 96 5.52 -15.90 -6.51
CA LEU A 96 6.53 -16.81 -7.06
C LEU A 96 7.87 -16.73 -6.32
N GLY A 97 8.20 -15.59 -5.72
CA GLY A 97 9.44 -15.39 -4.97
C GLY A 97 9.74 -16.51 -3.97
N PRO A 98 8.87 -16.79 -2.98
CA PRO A 98 9.08 -17.88 -2.03
C PRO A 98 9.07 -19.27 -2.68
N MET A 99 8.34 -19.48 -3.79
CA MET A 99 8.35 -20.76 -4.51
C MET A 99 9.68 -21.01 -5.22
N ILE A 100 10.26 -19.99 -5.85
CA ILE A 100 11.58 -20.12 -6.47
C ILE A 100 12.63 -20.38 -5.41
N LEU A 101 12.54 -19.67 -4.27
CA LEU A 101 13.47 -19.85 -3.15
C LEU A 101 13.35 -21.23 -2.50
N SER A 102 12.19 -21.91 -2.60
CA SER A 102 12.02 -23.27 -2.07
C SER A 102 12.91 -24.31 -2.76
N VAL A 103 13.37 -24.04 -3.98
CA VAL A 103 14.29 -24.93 -4.71
C VAL A 103 15.71 -24.87 -4.12
N PHE A 104 16.06 -23.75 -3.47
CA PHE A 104 17.41 -23.49 -2.96
C PHE A 104 17.52 -23.56 -1.44
N LEU A 105 16.39 -23.45 -0.73
CA LEU A 105 16.36 -23.36 0.72
C LEU A 105 15.84 -24.65 1.38
N PRO A 106 16.45 -25.09 2.50
CA PRO A 106 15.86 -26.14 3.33
C PRO A 106 14.48 -25.73 3.90
N PRO A 107 13.67 -26.70 4.38
CA PRO A 107 12.28 -26.45 4.78
C PRO A 107 12.10 -25.32 5.82
N LEU A 108 12.93 -25.30 6.87
CA LEU A 108 12.81 -24.29 7.94
C LEU A 108 13.13 -22.86 7.44
N PRO A 109 14.30 -22.60 6.81
CA PRO A 109 14.59 -21.37 6.07
C PRO A 109 13.48 -20.93 5.11
N TRP A 110 12.96 -21.86 4.31
CA TRP A 110 11.91 -21.58 3.33
C TRP A 110 10.60 -21.11 3.99
N ILE A 111 10.19 -21.75 5.09
CA ILE A 111 9.00 -21.33 5.87
C ILE A 111 9.18 -19.90 6.39
N SER A 112 10.36 -19.57 6.95
CA SER A 112 10.63 -18.23 7.47
C SER A 112 10.60 -17.16 6.38
N VAL A 113 11.19 -17.45 5.21
CA VAL A 113 11.14 -16.53 4.05
C VAL A 113 9.71 -16.38 3.54
N THR A 114 8.97 -17.48 3.41
CA THR A 114 7.57 -17.43 2.95
C THR A 114 6.74 -16.58 3.89
N MET A 115 6.91 -16.75 5.21
CA MET A 115 6.26 -15.89 6.19
C MET A 115 6.69 -14.43 6.06
N ALA A 116 7.96 -14.14 5.79
CA ALA A 116 8.39 -12.77 5.54
C ALA A 116 7.68 -12.15 4.32
N PHE A 117 7.51 -12.89 3.22
CA PHE A 117 6.79 -12.42 2.04
C PHE A 117 5.30 -12.15 2.34
N VAL A 118 4.63 -13.07 3.03
CA VAL A 118 3.21 -12.91 3.39
C VAL A 118 3.02 -11.74 4.35
N MET A 119 3.87 -11.63 5.37
CA MET A 119 3.76 -10.62 6.42
C MET A 119 4.28 -9.25 6.00
N ALA A 120 5.03 -9.14 4.90
CA ALA A 120 5.48 -7.87 4.35
C ALA A 120 4.32 -6.95 3.98
N TRP A 121 3.19 -7.51 3.51
CA TRP A 121 2.00 -6.71 3.18
C TRP A 121 1.33 -6.12 4.42
N PRO A 122 0.96 -6.90 5.45
CA PRO A 122 0.55 -6.35 6.75
C PRO A 122 1.53 -5.31 7.32
N LEU A 123 2.84 -5.60 7.32
CA LEU A 123 3.83 -4.65 7.82
C LEU A 123 3.84 -3.36 7.01
N SER A 124 3.63 -3.43 5.68
CA SER A 124 3.52 -2.24 4.84
C SER A 124 2.34 -1.34 5.22
N ASN A 125 1.22 -1.90 5.70
CA ASN A 125 0.08 -1.11 6.20
C ASN A 125 0.42 -0.40 7.52
N VAL A 126 1.20 -1.06 8.40
CA VAL A 126 1.69 -0.43 9.63
C VAL A 126 2.62 0.74 9.29
N LEU A 127 3.52 0.56 8.31
CA LEU A 127 4.38 1.64 7.82
C LEU A 127 3.59 2.78 7.15
N GLU A 128 2.54 2.45 6.39
CA GLU A 128 1.63 3.43 5.78
C GLU A 128 0.91 4.26 6.84
N PHE A 129 0.51 3.65 7.95
CA PHE A 129 -0.08 4.37 9.09
C PHE A 129 0.92 5.30 9.77
N ILE A 130 2.16 4.83 10.00
CA ILE A 130 3.22 5.68 10.57
C ILE A 130 3.47 6.89 9.65
N LEU A 131 3.55 6.67 8.34
CA LEU A 131 3.70 7.73 7.35
C LEU A 131 2.52 8.72 7.40
N GLN A 132 1.29 8.21 7.49
CA GLN A 132 0.10 9.04 7.65
C GLN A 132 0.21 9.92 8.90
N GLN A 133 0.54 9.35 10.06
CA GLN A 133 0.68 10.08 11.31
C GLN A 133 1.79 11.15 11.26
N LEU A 134 2.90 10.88 10.57
CA LEU A 134 3.97 11.86 10.36
C LEU A 134 3.46 13.07 9.57
N VAL A 135 2.77 12.84 8.45
CA VAL A 135 2.23 13.93 7.61
C VAL A 135 1.13 14.71 8.35
N GLU A 136 0.23 14.02 9.06
CA GLU A 136 -0.84 14.67 9.83
C GLU A 136 -0.27 15.53 10.97
N ARG A 137 0.79 15.06 11.64
CA ARG A 137 1.48 15.82 12.69
C ARG A 137 2.18 17.07 12.15
N GLU A 138 2.83 16.97 10.99
CA GLU A 138 3.53 18.10 10.37
C GLU A 138 2.56 19.18 9.86
N THR A 139 1.39 18.78 9.36
CA THR A 139 0.46 19.69 8.67
C THR A 139 -0.68 20.17 9.56
N GLY A 140 -0.93 19.48 10.68
CA GLY A 140 -2.05 19.75 11.58
C GLY A 140 -3.43 19.39 11.01
N GLY A 141 -3.48 18.69 9.86
CA GLY A 141 -4.71 18.25 9.21
C GLY A 141 -4.72 16.74 8.97
N LYS A 142 -5.88 16.19 8.58
CA LYS A 142 -6.07 14.76 8.29
C LYS A 142 -5.77 14.44 6.84
N LEU A 143 -4.98 13.40 6.60
CA LEU A 143 -4.60 12.98 5.26
C LEU A 143 -5.64 12.01 4.68
N ARG A 144 -6.24 12.38 3.55
CA ARG A 144 -7.30 11.61 2.88
C ARG A 144 -6.91 11.30 1.43
N LYS A 145 -7.09 10.03 1.02
CA LYS A 145 -7.20 9.63 -0.38
C LYS A 145 -8.60 9.98 -0.86
N PHE A 146 -8.73 10.63 -2.02
CA PHE A 146 -10.03 10.95 -2.59
C PHE A 146 -10.17 10.42 -4.02
N TYR A 147 -11.40 10.09 -4.39
CA TYR A 147 -11.78 9.61 -5.71
C TYR A 147 -13.04 10.35 -6.16
N LYS A 148 -13.00 10.94 -7.35
CA LYS A 148 -14.13 11.64 -7.94
C LYS A 148 -14.66 10.83 -9.11
N TRP A 149 -15.89 10.38 -8.96
CA TRP A 149 -16.62 9.58 -9.94
C TRP A 149 -17.65 10.46 -10.65
N VAL A 150 -17.81 10.23 -11.95
CA VAL A 150 -18.78 10.92 -12.79
C VAL A 150 -19.59 9.90 -13.56
N ASN A 151 -20.92 10.03 -13.48
CA ASN A 151 -21.83 9.20 -14.25
C ASN A 151 -21.98 9.75 -15.67
N TYR A 152 -21.70 8.91 -16.66
CA TYR A 152 -21.95 9.16 -18.08
C TYR A 152 -22.91 8.10 -18.60
N GLY A 153 -24.21 8.42 -18.65
CA GLY A 153 -25.24 7.43 -18.97
C GLY A 153 -25.30 6.34 -17.89
N ASP A 154 -25.14 5.08 -18.31
CA ASP A 154 -25.09 3.92 -17.42
C ASP A 154 -23.67 3.57 -16.93
N GLU A 155 -22.64 4.31 -17.35
CA GLU A 155 -21.26 4.07 -16.95
C GLU A 155 -20.80 5.02 -15.83
N VAL A 156 -20.15 4.44 -14.81
CA VAL A 156 -19.48 5.19 -13.72
C VAL A 156 -18.00 5.27 -14.02
N LEU A 157 -17.51 6.47 -14.33
CA LEU A 157 -16.11 6.70 -14.70
C LEU A 157 -15.39 7.48 -13.62
N MET A 158 -14.18 7.04 -13.26
CA MET A 158 -13.30 7.81 -12.39
C MET A 158 -12.76 9.01 -13.17
N LYS A 159 -13.05 10.22 -12.72
CA LYS A 159 -12.57 11.46 -13.35
C LYS A 159 -11.26 11.93 -12.76
N GLU A 160 -11.15 11.95 -11.43
CA GLU A 160 -9.99 12.44 -10.70
C GLU A 160 -9.74 11.56 -9.48
N TYR A 161 -8.50 11.36 -9.10
CA TYR A 161 -8.14 10.78 -7.81
C TYR A 161 -6.88 11.44 -7.27
N GLY A 162 -6.66 11.32 -5.97
CA GLY A 162 -5.49 11.95 -5.37
C GLY A 162 -5.47 11.90 -3.86
N TRP A 163 -4.70 12.82 -3.29
CA TRP A 163 -4.51 12.97 -1.85
C TRP A 163 -4.78 14.41 -1.46
N LYS A 164 -5.46 14.61 -0.34
CA LYS A 164 -5.73 15.93 0.24
C LYS A 164 -5.47 15.93 1.75
N ILE A 165 -5.12 17.11 2.28
CA ILE A 165 -5.02 17.39 3.71
C ILE A 165 -6.24 18.21 4.09
N GLU A 166 -7.07 17.67 4.97
CA GLU A 166 -8.28 18.29 5.49
C GLU A 166 -8.00 18.88 6.87
N LYS A 167 -8.11 20.21 7.01
CA LYS A 167 -7.91 20.91 8.30
C LYS A 167 -9.13 20.81 9.19
#